data_AF-A0A1G6JXN1-F1
#
_entry.id   AF-A0A1G6JXN1-F1
#
_cell.length_a   1.000
_cell.length_b   1.000
_cell.length_c   1.000
_cell.angle_alpha   90.00
_cell.angle_beta   90.00
_cell.angle_gamma   90.00
#
_symmetry.space_group_name_H-M   'P 1'
#
loop_
_entity.id
_entity.type
_entity.pdbx_description
1 polymer ?
#
loop_
_entity_poly.entity_id
_entity_poly.type
_entity_poly.pdbx_seq_one_letter_code
_entity_poly.pdbx_strand_id
1 'polypeptide(L)'
;MQTAVDAKHHLIVSHEVTNAGNDRAQLSKMAKAAREAMGKDKLKAFADRGYFSGPELKVCEDAGITTFVPKPMTSNAKAEGRFDKSDFIYIAKDDEYQCPAGERAIHRFETIEDKLDVHVYWSSNCPRCTLKDQCTTSKYRRIRRWEHEAVLERVQQRLDRNPDAMTLRRSTVEHVFGTLKHWMGSTHFLTKTLTHVSTEMSLHVSALARMQHEVQGLHALHG
;
A
#
# COMPACT_ATOMS: atom_id res chain seq x y z
N MET A 1 -1.32 6.06 15.87
CA MET A 1 -1.03 7.35 15.23
C MET A 1 -0.65 7.08 13.79
N GLN A 2 -1.14 7.90 12.87
CA GLN A 2 -0.83 7.91 11.44
C GLN A 2 -0.10 9.22 11.11
N THR A 3 0.93 9.18 10.26
CA THR A 3 1.75 10.36 9.92
C THR A 3 2.13 10.34 8.46
N ALA A 4 2.01 11.49 7.80
CA ALA A 4 2.56 11.75 6.47
C ALA A 4 3.71 12.75 6.60
N VAL A 5 4.85 12.43 5.98
CA VAL A 5 6.08 13.23 6.02
C VAL A 5 6.45 13.59 4.59
N ASP A 6 6.78 14.86 4.35
CA ASP A 6 7.37 15.29 3.09
C ASP A 6 8.82 14.81 2.97
N ALA A 7 9.13 14.11 1.88
CA ALA A 7 10.44 13.50 1.66
C ALA A 7 11.56 14.53 1.38
N LYS A 8 11.22 15.73 0.93
CA LYS A 8 12.23 16.75 0.59
C LYS A 8 12.68 17.54 1.81
N HIS A 9 11.74 17.96 2.65
CA HIS A 9 12.03 18.84 3.79
C HIS A 9 11.95 18.13 5.15
N HIS A 10 11.60 16.84 5.17
CA HIS A 10 11.41 16.04 6.39
C HIS A 10 10.39 16.64 7.36
N LEU A 11 9.39 17.34 6.82
CA LEU A 11 8.32 17.98 7.59
C LEU A 11 7.10 17.05 7.68
N ILE A 12 6.48 16.98 8.85
CA ILE A 12 5.18 16.32 9.01
C ILE A 12 4.12 17.22 8.37
N VAL A 13 3.48 16.73 7.31
CA VAL A 13 2.46 17.47 6.54
C VAL A 13 1.04 17.11 6.93
N SER A 14 0.85 15.94 7.56
CA SER A 14 -0.44 15.50 8.11
C SER A 14 -0.20 14.46 9.20
N HIS A 15 -1.03 14.48 10.24
CA HIS A 15 -1.03 13.46 11.27
C HIS A 15 -2.43 13.20 11.80
N GLU A 16 -2.68 11.98 12.28
CA GLU A 16 -3.94 11.62 12.88
C GLU A 16 -3.75 10.60 14.02
N VAL A 17 -4.43 10.83 15.15
CA VAL A 17 -4.54 9.84 16.22
C VAL A 17 -5.81 9.03 15.99
N THR A 18 -5.66 7.72 15.89
CA THR A 18 -6.76 6.79 15.65
C THR A 18 -6.67 5.59 16.58
N ASN A 19 -7.83 5.05 16.96
CA ASN A 19 -7.97 3.79 17.69
C ASN A 19 -8.15 2.59 16.73
N ALA A 20 -8.14 2.82 15.41
CA ALA A 20 -8.18 1.73 14.44
C ALA A 20 -6.91 0.87 14.58
N GLY A 21 -7.09 -0.42 14.84
CA GLY A 21 -5.99 -1.38 15.01
C GLY A 21 -5.32 -1.83 13.72
N ASN A 22 -5.71 -1.30 12.55
CA ASN A 22 -5.10 -1.62 11.27
C ASN A 22 -4.87 -0.37 10.40
N ASP A 23 -3.75 -0.39 9.68
CA ASP A 23 -3.33 0.70 8.78
C ASP A 23 -3.92 0.54 7.36
N ARG A 24 -4.51 -0.62 7.07
CA ARG A 24 -5.02 -0.97 5.74
C ARG A 24 -6.14 -0.07 5.22
N ALA A 25 -6.78 0.71 6.09
CA ALA A 25 -7.84 1.66 5.74
C ALA A 25 -7.42 3.13 5.89
N GLN A 26 -6.11 3.40 6.04
CA GLN A 26 -5.62 4.75 6.36
C GLN A 26 -4.84 5.41 5.20
N LEU A 27 -4.50 4.66 4.15
CA LEU A 27 -3.64 5.13 3.07
C LEU A 27 -4.24 6.31 2.31
N SER A 28 -5.45 6.15 1.76
CA SER A 28 -6.06 7.15 0.89
C SER A 28 -6.42 8.42 1.65
N LYS A 29 -6.88 8.28 2.90
CA LYS A 29 -7.17 9.40 3.79
C LYS A 29 -5.91 10.24 4.04
N MET A 30 -4.82 9.61 4.46
CA MET A 30 -3.57 10.31 4.76
C MET A 30 -2.92 10.90 3.51
N ALA A 31 -2.97 10.19 2.38
CA ALA A 31 -2.41 10.71 1.13
C ALA A 31 -3.18 11.94 0.62
N LYS A 32 -4.52 11.94 0.72
CA LYS A 32 -5.36 13.09 0.35
C LYS A 32 -5.10 14.28 1.26
N ALA A 33 -5.06 14.07 2.58
CA ALA A 33 -4.76 15.11 3.55
C ALA A 33 -3.36 15.72 3.33
N ALA A 34 -2.34 14.88 3.10
CA ALA A 34 -0.99 15.33 2.79
C ALA A 34 -0.94 16.15 1.49
N ARG A 35 -1.66 15.71 0.45
CA ARG A 35 -1.75 16.42 -0.83
C ARG A 35 -2.36 17.82 -0.65
N GLU A 36 -3.46 17.90 0.08
CA GLU A 36 -4.17 19.15 0.38
C GLU A 36 -3.27 20.10 1.18
N ALA A 37 -2.65 19.61 2.27
CA ALA A 37 -1.73 20.40 3.09
C ALA A 37 -0.52 20.93 2.30
N MET A 38 -0.01 20.17 1.32
CA MET A 38 1.11 20.60 0.47
C MET A 38 0.68 21.47 -0.72
N GLY A 39 -0.62 21.60 -1.01
CA GLY A 39 -1.12 22.35 -2.16
C GLY A 39 -0.58 21.85 -3.50
N LYS A 40 -0.43 20.53 -3.67
CA LYS A 40 0.12 19.91 -4.90
C LYS A 40 -0.94 19.11 -5.65
N ASP A 41 -1.03 19.26 -6.95
CA ASP A 41 -1.96 18.45 -7.77
C ASP A 41 -1.48 17.00 -7.92
N LYS A 42 -0.17 16.81 -8.01
CA LYS A 42 0.47 15.49 -8.15
C LYS A 42 1.23 15.13 -6.88
N LEU A 43 0.89 13.98 -6.31
CA LEU A 43 1.55 13.44 -5.13
C LEU A 43 2.07 12.03 -5.40
N LYS A 44 3.30 11.75 -4.97
CA LYS A 44 3.84 10.39 -4.83
C LYS A 44 3.75 9.99 -3.36
N ALA A 45 3.01 8.94 -3.05
CA ALA A 45 2.83 8.44 -1.69
C ALA A 45 3.59 7.13 -1.50
N PHE A 46 4.54 7.12 -0.56
CA PHE A 46 5.32 5.94 -0.18
C PHE A 46 4.83 5.44 1.18
N ALA A 47 4.40 4.18 1.27
CA ALA A 47 3.87 3.62 2.51
C ALA A 47 4.38 2.20 2.77
N ASP A 48 4.30 1.77 4.03
CA ASP A 48 4.65 0.42 4.43
C ASP A 48 3.67 -0.62 3.89
N ARG A 49 4.12 -1.88 3.86
CA ARG A 49 3.29 -3.06 3.54
C ARG A 49 1.98 -3.11 4.34
N GLY A 50 1.96 -2.58 5.57
CA GLY A 50 0.77 -2.51 6.43
C GLY A 50 -0.39 -1.72 5.81
N TYR A 51 -0.10 -0.77 4.92
CA TYR A 51 -1.08 0.04 4.19
C TYR A 51 -1.57 -0.61 2.89
N PHE A 52 -1.09 -1.80 2.54
CA PHE A 52 -1.49 -2.46 1.30
C PHE A 52 -2.96 -2.91 1.38
N SER A 53 -3.80 -2.27 0.57
CA SER A 53 -5.22 -2.57 0.42
C SER A 53 -5.66 -2.19 -0.99
N GLY A 54 -6.29 -3.11 -1.72
CA GLY A 54 -6.69 -2.86 -3.10
C GLY A 54 -7.64 -1.67 -3.25
N PRO A 55 -8.74 -1.61 -2.47
CA PRO A 55 -9.66 -0.47 -2.48
C PRO A 55 -8.96 0.86 -2.19
N GLU A 56 -8.08 0.92 -1.18
CA GLU A 56 -7.35 2.15 -0.87
C GLU A 56 -6.43 2.60 -2.00
N LEU A 57 -5.73 1.65 -2.64
CA LEU A 57 -4.84 1.94 -3.77
C LEU A 57 -5.62 2.47 -4.98
N LYS A 58 -6.81 1.92 -5.24
CA LYS A 58 -7.72 2.43 -6.27
C LYS A 58 -8.20 3.84 -5.94
N VAL A 59 -8.66 4.09 -4.71
CA VAL A 59 -9.09 5.43 -4.29
C VAL A 59 -7.95 6.45 -4.40
N CYS A 60 -6.70 6.06 -4.13
CA CYS A 60 -5.54 6.92 -4.38
C CYS A 60 -5.34 7.19 -5.88
N GLU A 61 -5.41 6.15 -6.72
CA GLU A 61 -5.20 6.28 -8.16
C GLU A 61 -6.29 7.12 -8.82
N ASP A 62 -7.55 6.91 -8.46
CA ASP A 62 -8.70 7.73 -8.89
C ASP A 62 -8.53 9.20 -8.46
N ALA A 63 -7.87 9.44 -7.32
CA ALA A 63 -7.51 10.78 -6.87
C ALA A 63 -6.26 11.33 -7.56
N GLY A 64 -5.61 10.62 -8.49
CA GLY A 64 -4.37 11.05 -9.15
C GLY A 64 -3.11 10.96 -8.27
N ILE A 65 -3.17 10.22 -7.18
CA ILE A 65 -2.05 9.99 -6.26
C ILE A 65 -1.30 8.73 -6.68
N THR A 66 0.00 8.88 -6.98
CA THR A 66 0.84 7.75 -7.36
C THR A 66 1.39 7.06 -6.11
N THR A 67 0.93 5.85 -5.84
CA THR A 67 1.31 5.06 -4.67
C THR A 67 2.48 4.10 -4.93
N PHE A 68 3.33 3.93 -3.90
CA PHE A 68 4.43 2.96 -3.82
C PHE A 68 4.26 2.19 -2.51
N VAL A 69 3.55 1.05 -2.56
CA VAL A 69 3.20 0.25 -1.37
C VAL A 69 3.48 -1.23 -1.67
N PRO A 70 4.41 -1.87 -0.95
CA PRO A 70 4.81 -3.24 -1.26
C PRO A 70 3.71 -4.24 -0.90
N LYS A 71 3.46 -5.20 -1.80
CA LYS A 71 2.51 -6.28 -1.57
C LYS A 71 2.97 -7.18 -0.41
N PRO A 72 2.07 -7.65 0.46
CA PRO A 72 2.41 -8.65 1.46
C PRO A 72 2.74 -10.00 0.82
N MET A 73 3.80 -10.64 1.31
CA MET A 73 4.20 -11.99 0.90
C MET A 73 3.36 -13.01 1.67
N THR A 74 2.13 -13.25 1.22
CA THR A 74 1.23 -14.24 1.81
C THR A 74 0.63 -15.10 0.72
N SER A 75 1.38 -16.09 0.25
CA SER A 75 0.83 -17.14 -0.61
C SER A 75 1.19 -18.49 -0.03
N ASN A 76 0.24 -19.11 0.69
CA ASN A 76 0.36 -20.45 1.25
C ASN A 76 0.65 -21.51 0.16
N ALA A 77 0.21 -21.28 -1.08
CA ALA A 77 0.46 -22.18 -2.21
C ALA A 77 1.95 -22.39 -2.52
N LYS A 78 2.78 -21.34 -2.39
CA LYS A 78 4.23 -21.42 -2.64
C LYS A 78 4.94 -22.24 -1.56
N ALA A 79 4.42 -22.24 -0.33
CA ALA A 79 4.93 -23.07 0.75
C ALA A 79 4.66 -24.56 0.54
N GLU A 80 3.61 -24.90 -0.22
CA GLU A 80 3.24 -26.27 -0.57
C GLU A 80 3.75 -26.71 -1.97
N GLY A 81 4.60 -25.89 -2.62
CA GLY A 81 5.19 -26.21 -3.93
C GLY A 81 4.19 -26.26 -5.10
N ARG A 82 2.97 -25.72 -4.92
CA ARG A 82 1.97 -25.63 -5.99
C ARG A 82 2.09 -24.32 -6.76
N PHE A 83 1.62 -24.32 -8.00
CA PHE A 83 1.51 -23.09 -8.79
C PHE A 83 0.66 -22.05 -8.05
N ASP A 84 1.16 -20.82 -7.98
CA ASP A 84 0.47 -19.68 -7.39
C ASP A 84 -0.31 -18.89 -8.46
N LYS A 85 -0.78 -17.67 -8.17
CA LYS A 85 -1.48 -16.84 -9.18
C LYS A 85 -0.49 -16.20 -10.18
N SER A 86 0.76 -15.98 -9.78
CA SER A 86 1.79 -15.37 -10.62
C SER A 86 2.27 -16.28 -11.75
N ASP A 87 2.11 -17.60 -11.59
CA ASP A 87 2.34 -18.58 -12.66
C ASP A 87 1.28 -18.53 -13.78
N PHE A 88 0.20 -17.74 -13.62
CA PHE A 88 -0.87 -17.61 -14.60
C PHE A 88 -0.79 -16.24 -15.28
N ILE A 89 -0.78 -16.24 -16.60
CA ILE A 89 -0.64 -15.03 -17.42
C ILE A 89 -2.03 -14.54 -17.78
N TYR A 90 -2.35 -13.28 -17.46
CA TYR A 90 -3.60 -12.66 -17.90
C TYR A 90 -3.45 -12.07 -19.31
N ILE A 91 -4.29 -12.50 -20.25
CA ILE A 91 -4.39 -11.93 -21.59
C ILE A 91 -5.54 -10.93 -21.62
N ALA A 92 -5.21 -9.65 -21.43
CA ALA A 92 -6.18 -8.57 -21.37
C ALA A 92 -7.01 -8.40 -22.66
N LYS A 93 -6.47 -8.79 -23.82
CA LYS A 93 -7.17 -8.68 -25.11
C LYS A 93 -8.43 -9.56 -25.18
N ASP A 94 -8.35 -10.75 -24.61
CA ASP A 94 -9.39 -11.78 -24.74
C ASP A 94 -10.18 -11.97 -23.43
N ASP A 95 -9.78 -11.28 -22.35
CA ASP A 95 -10.27 -11.48 -20.99
C ASP A 95 -10.15 -12.94 -20.50
N GLU A 96 -8.94 -13.49 -20.63
CA GLU A 96 -8.66 -14.88 -20.26
C GLU A 96 -7.34 -15.01 -19.52
N TYR A 97 -7.19 -16.09 -18.76
CA TYR A 97 -5.91 -16.50 -18.21
C TYR A 97 -5.31 -17.65 -19.01
N GLN A 98 -4.00 -17.61 -19.25
CA GLN A 98 -3.23 -18.76 -19.68
C GLN A 98 -2.54 -19.40 -18.48
N CYS A 99 -2.78 -20.70 -18.30
CA CYS A 99 -2.16 -21.48 -17.24
C CYS A 99 -0.77 -22.03 -17.64
N PRO A 100 0.02 -22.55 -16.68
CA PRO A 100 1.32 -23.18 -16.98
C PRO A 100 1.26 -24.37 -17.95
N ALA A 101 0.11 -25.04 -18.07
CA ALA A 101 -0.10 -26.11 -19.05
C ALA A 101 -0.40 -25.61 -20.48
N GLY A 102 -0.41 -24.29 -20.70
CA GLY A 102 -0.72 -23.67 -21.98
C GLY A 102 -2.22 -23.47 -22.24
N GLU A 103 -3.10 -24.06 -21.43
CA GLU A 103 -4.56 -23.96 -21.59
C GLU A 103 -5.11 -22.56 -21.25
N ARG A 104 -6.18 -22.19 -21.96
CA ARG A 104 -6.92 -20.95 -21.74
C ARG A 104 -8.05 -21.16 -20.71
N ALA A 105 -8.10 -20.27 -19.73
CA ALA A 105 -9.11 -20.20 -18.68
C ALA A 105 -9.99 -18.97 -18.96
N ILE A 106 -11.15 -19.24 -19.54
CA ILE A 106 -12.16 -18.23 -19.88
C ILE A 106 -12.82 -17.66 -18.63
N HIS A 107 -13.34 -16.45 -18.73
CA HIS A 107 -14.25 -15.88 -17.73
C HIS A 107 -15.52 -16.73 -17.62
N ARG A 108 -16.02 -16.93 -16.39
CA ARG A 108 -17.15 -17.84 -16.12
C ARG A 108 -18.30 -17.16 -15.43
N PHE A 109 -18.01 -16.44 -14.34
CA PHE A 109 -18.99 -15.69 -13.60
C PHE A 109 -18.31 -14.67 -12.70
N GLU A 110 -19.11 -13.71 -12.26
CA GLU A 110 -18.76 -12.67 -11.31
C GLU A 110 -19.38 -12.98 -9.95
N THR A 111 -18.66 -12.65 -8.89
CA THR A 111 -19.13 -12.81 -7.51
C THR A 111 -18.63 -11.65 -6.68
N ILE A 112 -19.37 -11.32 -5.62
CA ILE A 112 -18.93 -10.34 -4.63
C ILE A 112 -18.22 -11.08 -3.50
N GLU A 113 -16.93 -10.82 -3.30
CA GLU A 113 -16.12 -11.32 -2.18
C GLU A 113 -15.58 -10.12 -1.39
N ASP A 114 -15.79 -10.08 -0.07
CA ASP A 114 -15.35 -8.96 0.79
C ASP A 114 -15.78 -7.56 0.29
N LYS A 115 -16.98 -7.46 -0.30
CA LYS A 115 -17.54 -6.23 -0.92
C LYS A 115 -16.80 -5.77 -2.19
N LEU A 116 -16.09 -6.67 -2.86
CA LEU A 116 -15.40 -6.41 -4.11
C LEU A 116 -15.94 -7.30 -5.21
N ASP A 117 -16.10 -6.74 -6.40
CA ASP A 117 -16.48 -7.46 -7.61
C ASP A 117 -15.29 -8.29 -8.12
N VAL A 118 -15.48 -9.61 -8.11
CA VAL A 118 -14.45 -10.59 -8.44
C VAL A 118 -14.90 -11.42 -9.63
N HIS A 119 -14.10 -11.40 -10.68
CA HIS A 119 -14.27 -12.23 -11.86
C HIS A 119 -13.57 -13.57 -11.64
N VAL A 120 -14.25 -14.67 -11.96
CA VAL A 120 -13.75 -16.04 -11.75
C VAL A 120 -13.51 -16.73 -13.09
N TYR A 121 -12.31 -17.32 -13.22
CA TYR A 121 -11.84 -17.97 -14.45
C TYR A 121 -11.44 -19.41 -14.17
N TRP A 122 -11.73 -20.31 -15.11
CA TRP A 122 -11.10 -21.65 -15.14
C TRP A 122 -11.19 -22.29 -16.52
N SER A 123 -10.20 -23.13 -16.83
CA SER A 123 -10.20 -23.95 -18.04
C SER A 123 -11.10 -25.18 -17.87
N SER A 124 -11.84 -25.52 -18.93
CA SER A 124 -12.58 -26.79 -19.00
C SER A 124 -11.64 -28.01 -19.02
N ASN A 125 -10.36 -27.82 -19.38
CA ASN A 125 -9.39 -28.91 -19.51
C ASN A 125 -8.72 -29.31 -18.18
N CYS A 126 -8.95 -28.57 -17.07
CA CYS A 126 -8.35 -28.89 -15.77
C CYS A 126 -8.53 -30.35 -15.30
N PRO A 127 -9.68 -31.02 -15.48
CA PRO A 127 -9.87 -32.40 -15.04
C PRO A 127 -8.96 -33.42 -15.76
N ARG A 128 -8.49 -33.10 -16.97
CA ARG A 128 -7.63 -33.95 -17.82
C ARG A 128 -6.19 -33.44 -17.89
N CYS A 129 -5.85 -32.40 -17.14
CA CYS A 129 -4.54 -31.76 -17.19
C CYS A 129 -3.48 -32.62 -16.48
N THR A 130 -2.33 -32.81 -17.13
CA THR A 130 -1.17 -33.55 -16.59
C THR A 130 -0.52 -32.83 -15.42
N LEU A 131 -0.61 -31.50 -15.37
CA LEU A 131 -0.04 -30.67 -14.30
C LEU A 131 -1.01 -30.46 -13.12
N LYS A 132 -2.13 -31.19 -13.06
CA LYS A 132 -3.19 -30.96 -12.08
C LYS A 132 -2.70 -31.08 -10.63
N ASP A 133 -1.90 -32.10 -10.31
CA ASP A 133 -1.44 -32.36 -8.94
C ASP A 133 -0.56 -31.23 -8.39
N GLN A 134 0.19 -30.56 -9.27
CA GLN A 134 1.00 -29.38 -8.94
C GLN A 134 0.20 -28.07 -8.99
N CYS A 135 -1.02 -28.09 -9.52
CA CYS A 135 -1.84 -26.91 -9.74
C CYS A 135 -2.94 -26.75 -8.69
N THR A 136 -3.74 -27.78 -8.40
CA THR A 136 -4.83 -27.68 -7.42
C THR A 136 -5.29 -29.07 -6.96
N THR A 137 -5.78 -29.15 -5.72
CA THR A 137 -6.47 -30.33 -5.19
C THR A 137 -7.93 -30.41 -5.65
N SER A 138 -8.49 -29.32 -6.18
CA SER A 138 -9.88 -29.24 -6.63
C SER A 138 -10.06 -29.78 -8.06
N LYS A 139 -11.31 -30.04 -8.47
CA LYS A 139 -11.63 -30.45 -9.86
C LYS A 139 -11.19 -29.39 -10.89
N TYR A 140 -11.28 -28.11 -10.54
CA TYR A 140 -10.87 -26.98 -11.37
C TYR A 140 -10.01 -26.02 -10.55
N ARG A 141 -8.97 -25.48 -11.18
CA ARG A 141 -8.22 -24.34 -10.65
C ARG A 141 -9.00 -23.07 -10.93
N ARG A 142 -9.63 -22.50 -9.89
CA ARG A 142 -10.35 -21.22 -10.00
C ARG A 142 -9.38 -20.06 -9.78
N ILE A 143 -9.27 -19.20 -10.77
CA ILE A 143 -8.47 -17.98 -10.71
C ILE A 143 -9.43 -16.83 -10.43
N ARG A 144 -9.13 -16.05 -9.40
CA ARG A 144 -9.91 -14.88 -9.01
C ARG A 144 -9.16 -13.61 -9.39
N ARG A 145 -9.81 -12.73 -10.13
CA ARG A 145 -9.31 -11.41 -10.50
C ARG A 145 -10.29 -10.39 -9.96
N TRP A 146 -9.81 -9.47 -9.14
CA TRP A 146 -10.61 -8.29 -8.80
C TRP A 146 -10.79 -7.43 -10.06
N GLU A 147 -11.96 -6.83 -10.26
CA GLU A 147 -12.25 -5.97 -11.43
C GLU A 147 -11.13 -4.94 -11.67
N HIS A 148 -10.59 -4.37 -10.58
CA HIS A 148 -9.52 -3.38 -10.65
C HIS A 148 -8.12 -3.93 -10.33
N GLU A 149 -7.86 -5.22 -10.55
CA GLU A 149 -6.53 -5.84 -10.35
C GLU A 149 -5.42 -5.10 -11.11
N ALA A 150 -5.75 -4.49 -12.26
CA ALA A 150 -4.81 -3.67 -13.04
C ALA A 150 -4.20 -2.51 -12.22
N VAL A 151 -4.91 -1.99 -11.21
CA VAL A 151 -4.38 -1.00 -10.26
C VAL A 151 -3.22 -1.59 -9.47
N LEU A 152 -3.38 -2.82 -8.96
CA LEU A 152 -2.36 -3.52 -8.19
C LEU A 152 -1.15 -3.86 -9.04
N GLU A 153 -1.38 -4.32 -10.28
CA GLU A 153 -0.33 -4.59 -11.26
C GLU A 153 0.50 -3.33 -11.54
N ARG A 154 -0.14 -2.17 -11.73
CA ARG A 154 0.57 -0.87 -11.90
C ARG A 154 1.38 -0.48 -10.67
N VAL A 155 0.85 -0.68 -9.46
CA VAL A 155 1.59 -0.40 -8.21
C VAL A 155 2.82 -1.29 -8.09
N GLN A 156 2.70 -2.59 -8.42
CA GLN A 156 3.83 -3.52 -8.41
C GLN A 156 4.88 -3.13 -9.46
N GLN A 157 4.48 -2.86 -10.71
CA GLN A 157 5.38 -2.40 -11.77
C GLN A 157 6.13 -1.12 -11.39
N ARG A 158 5.48 -0.20 -10.67
CA ARG A 158 6.14 1.02 -10.17
C ARG A 158 7.25 0.71 -9.17
N LEU A 159 7.04 -0.26 -8.27
CA LEU A 159 8.04 -0.72 -7.31
C LEU A 159 9.19 -1.44 -8.00
N ASP A 160 8.89 -2.33 -8.95
CA ASP A 160 9.91 -3.09 -9.68
C ASP A 160 10.85 -2.16 -10.48
N ARG A 161 10.32 -1.05 -10.99
CA ARG A 161 11.10 0.00 -11.70
C ARG A 161 11.82 0.97 -10.77
N ASN A 162 11.50 1.00 -9.48
CA ASN A 162 12.06 1.94 -8.50
C ASN A 162 12.50 1.18 -7.24
N PRO A 163 13.63 0.45 -7.29
CA PRO A 163 14.10 -0.35 -6.16
C PRO A 163 14.38 0.50 -4.91
N ASP A 164 14.78 1.77 -5.09
CA ASP A 164 15.09 2.69 -3.99
C ASP A 164 13.85 3.28 -3.30
N ALA A 165 12.64 3.02 -3.79
CA ALA A 165 11.41 3.58 -3.22
C ALA A 165 11.25 3.26 -1.72
N MET A 166 11.63 2.05 -1.32
CA MET A 166 11.55 1.63 0.09
C MET A 166 12.71 2.17 0.94
N THR A 167 13.86 2.42 0.33
CA THR A 167 14.99 3.10 0.96
C THR A 167 14.63 4.56 1.27
N LEU A 168 14.08 5.28 0.29
CA LEU A 168 13.61 6.65 0.44
C LEU A 168 12.54 6.78 1.53
N ARG A 169 11.58 5.87 1.53
CA ARG A 169 10.53 5.82 2.56
C ARG A 169 11.14 5.66 3.96
N ARG A 170 12.10 4.74 4.10
CA ARG A 170 12.77 4.45 5.37
C ARG A 170 13.54 5.67 5.89
N SER A 171 14.41 6.26 5.08
CA SER A 171 15.23 7.41 5.48
C SER A 171 14.39 8.66 5.80
N THR A 172 13.25 8.84 5.13
CA THR A 172 12.36 9.98 5.38
C THR A 172 11.68 9.90 6.74
N VAL A 173 11.03 8.76 7.01
CA VAL A 173 10.13 8.61 8.17
C VAL A 173 10.91 8.31 9.45
N GLU A 174 11.96 7.49 9.38
CA GLU A 174 12.73 7.10 10.57
C GLU A 174 13.42 8.31 11.23
N HIS A 175 13.92 9.26 10.45
CA HIS A 175 14.54 10.47 11.00
C HIS A 175 13.53 11.30 11.81
N VAL A 176 12.37 11.58 11.24
CA VAL A 176 11.31 12.38 11.89
C VAL A 176 10.80 11.68 13.15
N PHE A 177 10.51 10.38 13.08
CA PHE A 177 10.07 9.63 14.24
C PHE A 177 11.17 9.44 15.29
N GLY A 178 12.43 9.33 14.88
CA GLY A 178 13.58 9.27 15.78
C GLY A 178 13.70 10.54 16.61
N THR A 179 13.66 11.71 15.95
CA THR A 179 13.69 13.02 16.63
C THR A 179 12.50 13.19 17.57
N LEU A 180 11.30 12.86 17.10
CA LEU A 180 10.08 13.00 17.90
C LEU A 180 10.11 12.09 19.14
N LYS A 181 10.53 10.82 19.00
CA LYS A 181 10.69 9.89 20.13
C LYS A 181 11.80 10.33 21.09
N HIS A 182 12.90 10.89 20.58
CA HIS A 182 13.98 11.37 21.43
C HIS A 182 13.50 12.53 22.33
N TRP A 183 12.69 13.45 21.79
CA TRP A 183 12.19 14.61 22.54
C TRP A 183 11.00 14.29 23.46
N MET A 184 10.10 13.42 23.03
CA MET A 184 8.97 12.96 23.86
C MET A 184 9.40 12.05 25.02
N GLY A 185 10.66 11.59 25.00
CA GLY A 185 11.13 10.49 25.82
C GLY A 185 10.61 9.14 25.32
N SER A 186 11.14 8.06 25.86
CA SER A 186 10.71 6.69 25.54
C SER A 186 9.33 6.32 26.11
N THR A 187 8.60 7.28 26.65
CA THR A 187 7.35 7.10 27.40
C THR A 187 6.11 7.21 26.51
N HIS A 188 5.01 6.63 26.99
CA HIS A 188 3.70 6.76 26.38
C HIS A 188 3.18 8.21 26.45
N PHE A 189 2.16 8.52 25.65
CA PHE A 189 1.41 9.78 25.79
C PHE A 189 0.98 10.01 27.23
N LEU A 190 1.14 11.24 27.71
CA LEU A 190 0.83 11.62 29.09
C LEU A 190 -0.68 11.74 29.30
N THR A 191 -1.42 12.10 28.25
CA THR A 191 -2.86 12.27 28.28
C THR A 191 -3.61 10.97 27.94
N LYS A 192 -4.88 10.91 28.35
CA LYS A 192 -5.81 9.82 28.04
C LYS A 192 -7.00 10.38 27.26
N THR A 193 -7.67 9.51 26.50
CA THR A 193 -8.75 9.81 25.53
C THR A 193 -8.25 10.42 24.22
N LEU A 194 -8.94 10.09 23.13
CA LEU A 194 -8.50 10.41 21.77
C LEU A 194 -8.31 11.92 21.54
N THR A 195 -9.22 12.73 22.08
CA THR A 195 -9.16 14.20 21.97
C THR A 195 -7.88 14.75 22.59
N HIS A 196 -7.58 14.38 23.85
CA HIS A 196 -6.41 14.91 24.53
C HIS A 196 -5.10 14.40 23.93
N VAL A 197 -5.05 13.11 23.55
CA VAL A 197 -3.87 12.52 22.89
C VAL A 197 -3.63 13.18 21.54
N SER A 198 -4.69 13.50 20.79
CA SER A 198 -4.58 14.24 19.53
C SER A 198 -4.00 15.64 19.75
N THR A 199 -4.44 16.35 20.79
CA THR A 199 -3.88 17.67 21.16
C THR A 199 -2.40 17.56 21.54
N GLU A 200 -2.03 16.60 22.39
CA GLU A 200 -0.63 16.35 22.78
C GLU A 200 0.24 16.08 21.55
N MET A 201 -0.21 15.21 20.64
CA MET A 201 0.49 14.94 19.39
C MET A 201 0.63 16.19 18.50
N SER A 202 -0.42 17.00 18.40
CA SER A 202 -0.42 18.24 17.62
C SER A 202 0.61 19.24 18.13
N LEU A 203 0.78 19.34 19.46
CA LEU A 203 1.79 20.19 20.07
C LEU A 203 3.21 19.70 19.74
N HIS A 204 3.47 18.39 19.82
CA HIS A 204 4.77 17.83 19.45
C HIS A 204 5.13 18.05 17.98
N VAL A 205 4.17 17.83 17.08
CA VAL A 205 4.35 18.06 15.64
C VAL A 205 4.64 19.54 15.36
N SER A 206 3.88 20.44 15.98
CA SER A 206 4.06 21.89 15.81
C SER A 206 5.42 22.36 16.32
N ALA A 207 5.88 21.83 17.46
CA ALA A 207 7.20 22.12 18.00
C ALA A 207 8.32 21.64 17.05
N LEU A 208 8.21 20.41 16.52
CA LEU A 208 9.18 19.86 15.57
C LEU A 208 9.26 20.69 14.28
N ALA A 209 8.10 21.03 13.71
CA ALA A 209 8.04 21.83 12.49
C ALA A 209 8.69 23.22 12.67
N ARG A 210 8.44 23.86 13.82
CA ARG A 210 9.05 25.16 14.14
C ARG A 210 10.57 25.08 14.25
N MET A 211 11.11 24.06 14.91
CA MET A 211 12.56 23.91 15.03
C MET A 211 13.22 23.60 13.68
N GLN A 212 12.60 22.77 12.84
CA GLN A 212 13.10 22.50 11.50
C GLN A 212 13.13 23.77 10.64
N HIS A 213 12.13 24.63 10.75
CA HIS A 213 12.10 25.93 10.08
C HIS A 213 13.23 26.86 10.56
N GLU A 214 13.49 26.90 11.87
CA GLU A 214 14.59 27.70 12.44
C GLU A 214 15.96 27.20 11.95
N VAL A 215 16.19 25.89 11.94
CA VAL A 215 17.45 25.28 11.45
C VAL A 215 17.63 25.50 9.94
N GLN A 216 16.59 25.34 9.12
CA GLN A 216 16.66 25.61 7.68
C GLN A 216 16.92 27.10 7.38
N GLY A 217 16.33 28.01 8.16
CA GLY A 217 16.61 29.44 8.07
C GLY A 217 18.05 29.81 8.42
N LEU A 218 18.65 29.11 9.40
CA LEU A 218 20.07 29.27 9.75
C LEU A 218 21.02 28.82 8.62
N HIS A 219 20.69 27.74 7.91
CA HIS A 219 21.48 27.30 6.75
C HIS A 219 21.36 28.23 5.53
N ALA A 220 20.22 28.88 5.33
CA ALA A 220 20.02 29.84 4.24
C ALA A 220 20.78 31.18 4.44
N LEU A 221 21.21 31.49 5.67
CA LEU A 221 21.98 32.70 6.00
C LEU A 221 23.51 32.52 5.90
N HIS A 222 23.99 31.29 5.70
CA HIS A 222 25.41 30.95 5.60
C HIS A 222 25.80 30.41 4.22
N GLY A 223 24.94 30.58 3.20
CA GLY A 223 25.17 30.17 1.81
C GLY A 223 25.35 31.35 0.86
#